data_AF-W0E0S2-F1
#
_entry.id   AF-W0E0S2-F1
#
_cell.length_a   1.000
_cell.length_b   1.000
_cell.length_c   1.000
_cell.angle_alpha   90.00
_cell.angle_beta   90.00
_cell.angle_gamma   90.00
#
_symmetry.space_group_name_H-M   'P 1'
#
loop_
_entity.id
_entity.type
_entity.pdbx_description
1 polymer ?
#
loop_
_entity_poly.entity_id
_entity_poly.type
_entity_poly.pdbx_seq_one_letter_code
_entity_poly.pdbx_strand_id
1 'polypeptide(L)' 'MRLFEAEPALVADLRGECELVETRTRAGVEVLTLRHPTLGRLVLVITPEGGGIVAEFGD' A
#
# COMPACT_ATOMS: atom_id res chain seq x y z
N MET A 1 14.07 2.69 -3.59
CA MET A 1 12.71 2.41 -4.10
C MET A 1 12.65 0.95 -4.53
N ARG A 2 11.76 0.17 -3.92
CA ARG A 2 11.52 -1.25 -4.25
C ARG A 2 10.04 -1.46 -4.56
N LEU A 3 9.75 -2.31 -5.55
CA LEU A 3 8.38 -2.75 -5.87
C LEU A 3 8.25 -4.23 -5.54
N PHE A 4 7.10 -4.63 -4.99
CA PHE A 4 6.74 -6.04 -4.79
C PHE A 4 5.24 -6.25 -4.80
N GLU A 5 4.83 -7.46 -5.14
CA GLU A 5 3.43 -7.88 -5.12
C GLU A 5 2.93 -8.00 -3.69
N ALA A 6 1.69 -7.58 -3.48
CA ALA A 6 0.98 -7.66 -2.22
C ALA A 6 -0.25 -8.54 -2.39
N GLU A 7 -0.21 -9.71 -1.78
CA GLU A 7 -1.40 -10.54 -1.61
C GLU A 7 -2.41 -9.84 -0.69
N PRO A 8 -3.72 -10.18 -0.76
CA PRO A 8 -4.75 -9.55 0.06
C PRO A 8 -4.46 -9.55 1.57
N ALA A 9 -3.79 -10.59 2.08
CA ALA A 9 -3.36 -10.67 3.48
C ALA A 9 -2.35 -9.57 3.82
N LEU A 10 -1.33 -9.37 2.97
CA LEU A 10 -0.33 -8.31 3.17
C LEU A 10 -0.94 -6.91 3.06
N VAL A 11 -1.92 -6.74 2.16
CA VAL A 11 -2.69 -5.49 2.07
C VAL A 11 -3.43 -5.20 3.38
N ALA A 12 -4.05 -6.21 3.99
CA ALA A 12 -4.75 -6.08 5.25
C ALA A 12 -3.81 -5.75 6.41
N ASP A 13 -2.66 -6.42 6.49
CA ASP A 13 -1.64 -6.17 7.51
C ASP A 13 -1.13 -4.73 7.41
N LEU A 14 -0.72 -4.30 6.21
CA LEU A 14 -0.22 -2.94 6.00
C LEU A 14 -1.27 -1.85 6.32
N ARG A 15 -2.56 -2.12 6.11
CA ARG A 15 -3.64 -1.20 6.51
C ARG A 15 -3.82 -1.09 8.03
N GLY A 16 -3.51 -2.16 8.77
CA GLY A 16 -3.58 -2.17 10.23
C GLY A 16 -2.34 -1.61 10.90
N GLU A 17 -1.18 -1.76 10.27
CA GLU A 17 0.13 -1.42 10.84
C GLU A 17 0.62 -0.01 10.44
N CYS A 18 0.10 0.56 9.35
CA CYS A 18 0.53 1.87 8.87
C CYS A 18 -0.41 3.00 9.26
N GLU A 19 0.14 4.20 9.36
CA GLU A 19 -0.63 5.43 9.33
C GLU A 19 -1.05 5.75 7.88
N LEU A 20 -2.35 5.97 7.64
CA LEU A 20 -2.87 6.39 6.35
C LEU A 20 -2.64 7.89 6.14
N VAL A 21 -1.93 8.25 5.07
CA VAL A 21 -1.67 9.64 4.68
C VAL A 21 -2.71 10.13 3.67
N GLU A 22 -2.99 9.34 2.64
CA GLU A 22 -3.91 9.71 1.57
C GLU A 22 -4.51 8.48 0.89
N THR A 23 -5.78 8.59 0.46
CA THR A 23 -6.45 7.60 -0.39
C THR A 23 -6.93 8.25 -1.68
N ARG A 24 -6.70 7.58 -2.80
CA ARG A 24 -7.29 7.90 -4.10
C ARG A 24 -7.92 6.66 -4.70
N THR A 25 -9.02 6.84 -5.43
CA THR A 25 -9.65 5.73 -6.17
C THR A 25 -9.84 6.16 -7.61
N ARG A 26 -9.45 5.30 -8.56
CA ARG A 26 -9.65 5.52 -9.99
C ARG A 26 -9.85 4.19 -10.71
N ALA A 27 -10.94 4.08 -11.48
CA ALA A 27 -11.25 2.89 -12.28
C ALA A 27 -11.20 1.57 -11.49
N GLY A 28 -11.72 1.55 -10.26
CA GLY A 28 -11.73 0.37 -9.38
C GLY A 28 -10.41 0.08 -8.67
N VAL A 29 -9.34 0.81 -9.00
CA VAL A 29 -8.05 0.73 -8.30
C VAL A 29 -8.03 1.73 -7.16
N GLU A 30 -7.65 1.27 -5.97
CA GLU A 30 -7.43 2.11 -4.80
C GLU A 30 -5.93 2.31 -4.59
N VAL A 31 -5.51 3.56 -4.42
CA VAL A 31 -4.13 3.94 -4.16
C VAL A 31 -4.04 4.56 -2.77
N LEU A 32 -3.25 3.96 -1.90
CA LEU A 32 -2.98 4.43 -0.55
C LEU A 32 -1.57 4.96 -0.46
N THR A 33 -1.40 6.14 0.11
CA THR A 33 -0.10 6.57 0.64
C THR A 33 -0.09 6.29 2.13
N LEU A 34 0.90 5.54 2.60
CA LEU A 34 1.01 5.06 3.96
C LEU A 34 2.38 5.43 4.57
N ARG A 35 2.42 5.57 5.89
CA ARG A 35 3.66 5.66 6.66
C ARG A 35 3.77 4.45 7.58
N HIS A 36 4.74 3.60 7.29
CA HIS A 36 5.07 2.43 8.09
C HIS A 36 6.17 2.80 9.10
N PRO A 37 6.06 2.37 10.38
CA PRO A 37 7.02 2.76 11.42
C PRO A 37 8.47 2.33 11.15
N THR A 38 8.68 1.19 10.49
CA THR A 38 10.02 0.70 10.10
C THR A 38 10.38 0.89 8.63
N LEU A 39 9.47 0.63 7.69
CA LEU A 39 9.73 0.71 6.24
C LEU A 39 9.66 2.13 5.68
N GLY A 40 9.24 3.12 6.47
CA GLY A 40 9.11 4.50 6.03
C GLY A 40 7.87 4.72 5.14
N ARG A 41 8.06 5.32 3.97
CA ARG A 41 6.94 5.69 3.09
C ARG A 41 6.58 4.54 2.15
N LEU A 42 5.30 4.18 2.13
CA LEU A 42 4.76 3.17 1.23
C LEU A 42 3.66 3.77 0.35
N VAL A 43 3.56 3.29 -0.88
CA VAL A 43 2.36 3.45 -1.71
C VAL A 43 1.81 2.08 -2.03
N LEU A 44 0.54 1.85 -1.70
CA LEU A 44 -0.19 0.63 -2.01
C LEU A 44 -1.12 0.89 -3.20
N VAL A 45 -1.00 0.09 -4.25
CA VAL A 45 -1.93 0.10 -5.39
C VAL A 45 -2.73 -1.20 -5.33
N ILE A 46 -4.00 -1.10 -4.95
CA ILE A 46 -4.90 -2.22 -4.68
C ILE A 46 -5.88 -2.35 -5.84
N THR A 47 -5.92 -3.53 -6.41
CA THR A 47 -6.83 -3.92 -7.49
C THR A 47 -8.21 -4.31 -6.93
N PRO A 48 -9.28 -4.34 -7.76
CA PRO A 48 -10.60 -4.81 -7.34
C PRO A 48 -10.60 -6.21 -6.70
N GLU A 49 -9.62 -7.05 -7.03
CA GLU A 49 -9.44 -8.40 -6.49
C GLU A 49 -8.84 -8.41 -5.08
N GLY A 50 -8.44 -7.24 -4.54
CA GLY A 50 -7.92 -7.06 -3.18
C GLY A 50 -6.41 -7.20 -3.04
N GLY A 51 -5.73 -7.78 -4.04
CA GLY A 51 -4.28 -7.80 -4.15
C GLY A 51 -3.73 -6.53 -4.81
N GLY A 52 -2.42 -6.38 -4.87
CA GLY A 52 -1.83 -5.15 -5.37
C GLY A 52 -0.31 -5.12 -5.52
N ILE A 53 0.22 -3.91 -5.67
CA ILE A 53 1.64 -3.62 -5.67
C ILE A 53 1.95 -2.65 -4.52
N VAL A 54 3.02 -2.94 -3.78
CA VAL A 54 3.62 -1.98 -2.84
C VAL A 54 4.81 -1.31 -3.51
N ALA A 55 4.87 0.00 -3.42
CA ALA A 55 6.07 0.77 -3.67
C ALA A 55 6.64 1.30 -2.36
N GLU A 56 7.81 0.78 -1.99
CA GLU A 56 8.54 1.18 -0.80
C GLU A 56 9.59 2.24 -1.15
N PHE A 57 9.51 3.37 -0.47
CA PHE A 57 10.45 4.47 -0.54
C PHE A 57 11.12 4.58 0.83
N GLY A 58 12.07 3.67 1.08
CA GLY A 58 12.96 3.76 2.23
C GLY A 58 13.62 5.15 2.31
N ASP A 59 14.07 5.51 3.52
CA ASP A 59 14.70 6.80 3.79
C ASP A 59 15.97 7.06 2.97
#